data_AF-A0A2D6YM91-F1
#
_entry.id   AF-A0A2D6YM91-F1
#
_cell.length_a   1.000
_cell.length_b   1.000
_cell.length_c   1.000
_cell.angle_alpha   90.00
_cell.angle_beta   90.00
_cell.angle_gamma   90.00
#
_symmetry.space_group_name_H-M   'P 1'
#
loop_
_entity.id
_entity.type
_entity.pdbx_description
1 polymer ?
#
loop_
_entity_poly.entity_id
_entity_poly.type
_entity_poly.pdbx_seq_one_letter_code
_entity_poly.pdbx_strand_id
1 'polypeptide(L)'
;MQVCEETGARYSIDFSEHFEVPATLKAKELIEQGTIGKVVQTVGLGPHRHNAHLRRPWFYEKTQYGGILIDIASHQIDQFLWLTGSKNAEIVASSVGNYANPTLPEFEDYGEIVLRSPNASGVIRVDWYTPDALPTWGDGRLFIQGTEGFLELRKYIDILGHEGRDHLMLVNRDRYERIDCSDVPITYFEKFLNDIKDRTEFTMTHEHCFTVCRLALEAQEKAVQLG
;
A
#
# COMPACT_ATOMS: atom_id res chain seq x y z
N MET A 1 -16.88 9.32 -8.98
CA MET A 1 -16.97 10.78 -8.73
C MET A 1 -18.38 11.31 -8.93
N GLN A 2 -18.99 11.19 -10.12
CA GLN A 2 -20.32 11.78 -10.43
C GLN A 2 -21.37 11.65 -9.32
N VAL A 3 -21.67 10.43 -8.85
CA VAL A 3 -22.69 10.22 -7.79
C VAL A 3 -22.32 10.91 -6.47
N CYS A 4 -21.04 10.92 -6.10
CA CYS A 4 -20.58 11.59 -4.88
C CYS A 4 -20.73 13.11 -4.99
N GLU A 5 -20.48 13.67 -6.18
CA GLU A 5 -20.65 15.10 -6.47
C GLU A 5 -22.14 15.49 -6.48
N GLU A 6 -23.00 14.68 -7.10
CA GLU A 6 -24.44 14.91 -7.18
C GLU A 6 -25.13 14.81 -5.80
N THR A 7 -24.69 13.87 -4.96
CA THR A 7 -25.34 13.61 -3.66
C THR A 7 -24.67 14.31 -2.48
N GLY A 8 -23.42 14.77 -2.66
CA GLY A 8 -22.57 15.25 -1.59
C GLY A 8 -22.10 14.14 -0.62
N ALA A 9 -22.39 12.87 -0.90
CA ALA A 9 -22.02 11.74 -0.05
C ALA A 9 -20.49 11.58 0.02
N ARG A 10 -19.99 11.20 1.20
CA ARG A 10 -18.59 10.85 1.38
C ARG A 10 -18.37 9.40 0.94
N TYR A 11 -17.43 9.19 0.01
CA TYR A 11 -16.94 7.87 -0.37
C TYR A 11 -15.47 7.77 0.04
N SER A 12 -15.12 6.72 0.76
CA SER A 12 -13.77 6.46 1.23
C SER A 12 -13.50 4.97 1.22
N ILE A 13 -12.28 4.60 0.86
CA ILE A 13 -11.76 3.23 0.97
C ILE A 13 -10.75 3.21 2.10
N ASP A 14 -10.90 2.27 3.01
CA ASP A 14 -9.90 2.04 4.04
C ASP A 14 -8.71 1.26 3.45
N PHE A 15 -7.68 2.00 3.05
CA PHE A 15 -6.38 1.42 2.72
C PHE A 15 -5.65 1.08 4.02
N SER A 16 -6.10 0.05 4.73
CA SER A 16 -5.66 -0.28 6.09
C SER A 16 -4.14 -0.49 6.24
N GLU A 17 -3.47 -1.04 5.22
CA GLU A 17 -2.00 -1.15 5.18
C GLU A 17 -1.24 0.20 5.17
N HIS A 18 -1.96 1.30 5.00
CA HIS A 18 -1.51 2.67 5.25
C HIS A 18 -2.12 3.20 6.53
N PHE A 19 -3.45 3.33 6.58
CA PHE A 19 -4.14 4.09 7.63
C PHE A 19 -4.10 3.45 9.02
N GLU A 20 -3.97 2.13 9.07
CA GLU A 20 -3.87 1.34 10.30
C GLU A 20 -2.43 0.84 10.58
N VAL A 21 -1.44 1.39 9.87
CA VAL A 21 -0.02 1.06 10.07
C VAL A 21 0.70 2.26 10.67
N PRO A 22 0.87 2.31 12.01
CA PRO A 22 1.58 3.36 12.72
C PRO A 22 2.93 3.78 12.10
N ALA A 23 3.74 2.82 11.63
CA ALA A 23 5.01 3.14 10.96
C ALA A 23 4.83 3.94 9.66
N THR A 24 3.76 3.69 8.90
CA THR A 24 3.43 4.45 7.68
C THR A 24 3.04 5.88 8.02
N LEU A 25 2.27 6.09 9.09
CA LEU A 25 1.91 7.42 9.57
C LEU A 25 3.14 8.20 10.05
N LYS A 26 4.03 7.55 10.81
CA LYS A 26 5.29 8.17 11.27
C LYS A 26 6.21 8.53 10.11
N ALA A 27 6.27 7.68 9.08
CA ALA A 27 7.08 7.97 7.89
C ALA A 27 6.63 9.24 7.18
N LYS A 28 5.31 9.48 7.06
CA LYS A 28 4.80 10.72 6.48
C LYS A 28 5.18 11.94 7.31
N GLU A 29 5.04 11.87 8.63
CA GLU A 29 5.45 12.95 9.53
C GLU A 29 6.92 13.33 9.30
N LEU A 30 7.82 12.33 9.22
CA LEU A 30 9.25 12.55 8.96
C LEU A 30 9.51 13.15 7.58
N ILE A 31 8.76 12.73 6.55
CA ILE A 31 8.84 13.28 5.18
C ILE A 31 8.41 14.75 5.18
N GLU A 32 7.30 15.09 5.83
CA GLU A 32 6.79 16.46 5.93
C GLU A 32 7.74 17.38 6.71
N GLN A 33 8.47 16.83 7.68
CA GLN A 33 9.57 17.51 8.38
C GLN A 33 10.84 17.69 7.52
N GLY A 34 10.87 17.12 6.31
CA GLY A 34 12.03 17.18 5.42
C GLY A 34 13.19 16.26 5.82
N THR A 35 12.96 15.30 6.72
CA THR A 35 14.01 14.46 7.34
C THR A 35 14.87 13.71 6.33
N ILE A 36 14.30 13.35 5.16
CA ILE A 36 14.98 12.66 4.07
C ILE A 36 15.03 13.49 2.77
N GLY A 37 14.71 14.78 2.83
CA GLY A 37 14.61 15.66 1.66
C GLY A 37 13.43 15.31 0.75
N LYS A 38 13.58 15.49 -0.57
CA LYS A 38 12.52 15.18 -1.54
C LYS A 38 12.44 13.67 -1.74
N VAL A 39 11.27 13.08 -1.55
CA VAL A 39 11.01 11.66 -1.90
C VAL A 39 11.12 11.48 -3.41
N VAL A 40 11.94 10.54 -3.86
CA VAL A 40 12.19 10.23 -5.28
C VAL A 40 11.76 8.83 -5.66
N GLN A 41 11.65 7.90 -4.70
CA GLN A 41 11.19 6.54 -4.97
C GLN A 41 10.49 5.91 -3.77
N THR A 42 9.50 5.05 -4.05
CA THR A 42 9.05 4.03 -3.09
C THR A 42 9.23 2.62 -3.64
N VAL A 43 9.51 1.66 -2.76
CA VAL A 43 9.45 0.22 -3.05
C VAL A 43 8.56 -0.44 -2.02
N GLY A 44 7.37 -0.86 -2.45
CA GLY A 44 6.35 -1.52 -1.62
C GLY A 44 6.34 -3.02 -1.83
N LEU A 45 6.44 -3.79 -0.76
CA LEU A 45 6.35 -5.25 -0.77
C LEU A 45 5.15 -5.66 0.12
N GLY A 46 4.13 -6.25 -0.50
CA GLY A 46 2.89 -6.67 0.17
C GLY A 46 2.65 -8.18 0.11
N PRO A 47 3.52 -9.02 0.73
CA PRO A 47 3.24 -10.43 0.86
C PRO A 47 2.10 -10.67 1.85
N HIS A 48 1.21 -11.61 1.51
CA HIS A 48 0.09 -12.00 2.34
C HIS A 48 0.02 -13.52 2.48
N ARG A 49 -0.53 -14.00 3.60
CA ARG A 49 -0.82 -15.41 3.80
C ARG A 49 -2.10 -15.78 3.06
N HIS A 50 -1.98 -16.76 2.18
CA HIS A 50 -3.09 -17.25 1.38
C HIS A 50 -4.27 -17.74 2.25
N ASN A 51 -4.00 -18.55 3.28
CA ASN A 51 -5.04 -19.09 4.19
C ASN A 51 -6.22 -19.73 3.43
N ALA A 52 -5.93 -20.57 2.42
CA ALA A 52 -6.93 -21.11 1.51
C ALA A 52 -8.15 -21.74 2.19
N HIS A 53 -7.94 -22.40 3.34
CA HIS A 53 -8.98 -23.05 4.15
C HIS A 53 -10.03 -22.09 4.75
N LEU A 54 -9.75 -20.78 4.79
CA LEU A 54 -10.69 -19.75 5.25
C LEU A 54 -11.37 -18.99 4.11
N ARG A 55 -10.96 -19.24 2.85
CA ARG A 55 -11.43 -18.46 1.69
C ARG A 55 -12.75 -19.00 1.18
N ARG A 56 -13.66 -18.08 0.87
CA ARG A 56 -14.91 -18.37 0.15
C ARG A 56 -14.63 -18.51 -1.35
N PRO A 57 -15.48 -19.21 -2.11
CA PRO A 57 -15.25 -19.45 -3.55
C PRO A 57 -14.93 -18.19 -4.36
N TRP A 58 -15.62 -17.08 -4.09
CA TRP A 58 -15.44 -15.80 -4.79
C TRP A 58 -14.00 -15.27 -4.78
N PHE A 59 -13.20 -15.63 -3.76
CA PHE A 59 -11.80 -15.19 -3.64
C PHE A 59 -10.92 -15.72 -4.79
N TYR A 60 -11.39 -16.78 -5.47
CA TYR A 60 -10.70 -17.39 -6.60
C TYR A 60 -11.33 -17.07 -7.95
N GLU A 61 -12.38 -16.24 -7.97
CA GLU A 61 -13.11 -15.88 -9.18
C GLU A 61 -12.73 -14.44 -9.57
N LYS A 62 -11.96 -14.27 -10.64
CA LYS A 62 -11.35 -12.98 -11.01
C LYS A 62 -12.39 -11.91 -11.28
N THR A 63 -13.57 -12.30 -11.75
CA THR A 63 -14.71 -11.40 -11.92
C THR A 63 -15.30 -10.86 -10.62
N GLN A 64 -15.03 -11.50 -9.48
CA GLN A 64 -15.50 -11.06 -8.16
C GLN A 64 -14.42 -10.29 -7.38
N TYR A 65 -13.20 -10.81 -7.29
CA TYR A 65 -12.11 -10.14 -6.54
C TYR A 65 -11.32 -9.13 -7.38
N GLY A 66 -11.46 -9.16 -8.71
CA GLY A 66 -10.89 -8.20 -9.66
C GLY A 66 -9.51 -8.59 -10.21
N GLY A 67 -8.70 -9.30 -9.44
CA GLY A 67 -7.29 -9.53 -9.75
C GLY A 67 -6.38 -8.98 -8.65
N ILE A 68 -5.17 -9.54 -8.52
CA ILE A 68 -4.28 -9.27 -7.38
C ILE A 68 -3.83 -7.80 -7.31
N LEU A 69 -3.72 -7.12 -8.46
CA LEU A 69 -3.31 -5.72 -8.53
C LEU A 69 -4.44 -4.77 -8.13
N ILE A 70 -5.70 -5.15 -8.40
CA ILE A 70 -6.88 -4.41 -7.91
C ILE A 70 -7.05 -4.60 -6.42
N ASP A 71 -6.89 -5.84 -5.95
CA ASP A 71 -7.08 -6.22 -4.55
C ASP A 71 -5.97 -5.63 -3.65
N ILE A 72 -4.84 -6.30 -3.55
CA ILE A 72 -3.82 -5.98 -2.54
C ILE A 72 -2.76 -4.98 -3.01
N ALA A 73 -2.54 -4.78 -4.32
CA ALA A 73 -1.61 -3.74 -4.78
C ALA A 73 -2.19 -2.32 -4.66
N SER A 74 -3.51 -2.18 -4.50
CA SER A 74 -4.18 -0.89 -4.28
C SER A 74 -3.62 -0.15 -3.06
N HIS A 75 -3.31 -0.87 -1.98
CA HIS A 75 -2.65 -0.34 -0.78
C HIS A 75 -1.29 0.31 -1.09
N GLN A 76 -0.52 -0.29 -1.98
CA GLN A 76 0.84 0.16 -2.31
C GLN A 76 0.80 1.35 -3.29
N ILE A 77 -0.19 1.38 -4.19
CA ILE A 77 -0.48 2.54 -5.05
C ILE A 77 -0.90 3.74 -4.22
N ASP A 78 -1.79 3.55 -3.24
CA ASP A 78 -2.19 4.56 -2.27
C ASP A 78 -0.97 5.16 -1.55
N GLN A 79 -0.13 4.31 -0.96
CA GLN A 79 1.09 4.73 -0.26
C GLN A 79 2.05 5.48 -1.19
N PHE A 80 2.23 5.04 -2.44
CA PHE A 80 3.04 5.75 -3.42
C PHE A 80 2.54 7.19 -3.63
N LEU A 81 1.25 7.37 -3.93
CA LEU A 81 0.67 8.69 -4.17
C LEU A 81 0.79 9.58 -2.92
N TRP A 82 0.44 9.03 -1.76
CA TRP A 82 0.38 9.78 -0.50
C TRP A 82 1.76 10.20 0.00
N LEU A 83 2.75 9.31 0.00
CA LEU A 83 4.10 9.60 0.51
C LEU A 83 4.89 10.51 -0.43
N THR A 84 4.69 10.37 -1.73
CA THR A 84 5.36 11.23 -2.73
C THR A 84 4.67 12.57 -2.95
N GLY A 85 3.45 12.75 -2.43
CA GLY A 85 2.60 13.91 -2.72
C GLY A 85 2.14 13.97 -4.18
N SER A 86 2.17 12.84 -4.88
CA SER A 86 1.75 12.75 -6.28
C SER A 86 0.23 12.69 -6.35
N LYS A 87 -0.38 13.57 -7.15
CA LYS A 87 -1.83 13.53 -7.42
C LYS A 87 -2.22 12.42 -8.39
N ASN A 88 -1.27 11.96 -9.19
CA ASN A 88 -1.47 10.94 -10.21
C ASN A 88 -0.15 10.25 -10.54
N ALA A 89 -0.23 9.11 -11.23
CA ALA A 89 0.88 8.34 -11.75
C ALA A 89 0.54 7.73 -13.12
N GLU A 90 1.56 7.27 -13.82
CA GLU A 90 1.50 6.40 -14.97
C GLU A 90 1.90 4.99 -14.53
N ILE A 91 1.14 3.97 -14.94
CA ILE A 91 1.59 2.58 -14.87
C ILE A 91 2.55 2.33 -16.03
N VAL A 92 3.84 2.20 -15.70
CA VAL A 92 4.92 2.00 -16.68
C VAL A 92 4.97 0.55 -17.15
N ALA A 93 4.85 -0.38 -16.22
CA ALA A 93 4.77 -1.81 -16.48
C ALA A 93 3.98 -2.50 -15.36
N SER A 94 3.35 -3.62 -15.67
CA SER A 94 2.65 -4.45 -14.70
C SER A 94 2.62 -5.88 -15.16
N SER A 95 2.62 -6.81 -14.22
CA SER A 95 2.60 -8.25 -14.52
C SER A 95 1.91 -9.01 -13.39
N VAL A 96 1.27 -10.12 -13.73
CA VAL A 96 0.55 -11.01 -12.81
C VAL A 96 0.85 -12.47 -13.14
N GLY A 97 0.75 -13.36 -12.16
CA GLY A 97 1.03 -14.78 -12.35
C GLY A 97 0.27 -15.67 -11.37
N ASN A 98 0.16 -16.94 -11.75
CA ASN A 98 -0.24 -18.04 -10.87
C ASN A 98 0.82 -19.12 -10.95
N TYR A 99 1.69 -19.18 -9.95
CA TYR A 99 2.83 -20.09 -9.95
C TYR A 99 2.65 -21.29 -9.03
N ALA A 100 1.82 -21.18 -8.00
CA ALA A 100 1.69 -22.18 -6.94
C ALA A 100 0.28 -22.80 -6.84
N ASN A 101 -0.69 -22.31 -7.61
CA ASN A 101 -2.11 -22.70 -7.50
C ASN A 101 -2.71 -23.16 -8.84
N PRO A 102 -2.14 -24.21 -9.50
CA PRO A 102 -2.54 -24.62 -10.85
C PRO A 102 -4.00 -25.12 -10.96
N THR A 103 -4.60 -25.53 -9.85
CA THR A 103 -6.02 -25.95 -9.80
C THR A 103 -6.99 -24.77 -9.70
N LEU A 104 -6.50 -23.55 -9.56
CA LEU A 104 -7.27 -22.31 -9.39
C LEU A 104 -6.90 -21.33 -10.52
N PRO A 105 -7.30 -21.58 -11.77
CA PRO A 105 -6.77 -20.89 -12.95
C PRO A 105 -7.08 -19.39 -13.01
N GLU A 106 -8.11 -18.92 -12.31
CA GLU A 106 -8.46 -17.49 -12.21
C GLU A 106 -7.79 -16.78 -11.03
N PHE A 107 -7.13 -17.51 -10.13
CA PHE A 107 -6.43 -16.93 -9.01
C PHE A 107 -5.06 -16.42 -9.45
N GLU A 108 -4.70 -15.23 -9.01
CA GLU A 108 -3.37 -14.65 -9.20
C GLU A 108 -2.67 -14.64 -7.84
N ASP A 109 -1.54 -15.37 -7.74
CA ASP A 109 -0.78 -15.51 -6.49
C ASP A 109 0.47 -14.63 -6.45
N TYR A 110 0.77 -13.93 -7.55
CA TYR A 110 1.84 -12.96 -7.69
C TYR A 110 1.43 -11.77 -8.57
N GLY A 111 1.89 -10.57 -8.21
CA GLY A 111 1.74 -9.38 -9.03
C GLY A 111 2.84 -8.35 -8.79
N GLU A 112 3.16 -7.58 -9.83
CA GLU A 112 4.11 -6.48 -9.75
C GLU A 112 3.69 -5.29 -10.61
N ILE A 113 4.08 -4.09 -10.16
CA ILE A 113 3.81 -2.82 -10.83
C ILE A 113 5.08 -1.95 -10.77
N VAL A 114 5.43 -1.36 -11.91
CA VAL A 114 6.30 -0.18 -11.96
C VAL A 114 5.45 1.01 -12.33
N LEU A 115 5.49 2.06 -11.52
CA LEU A 115 4.72 3.28 -11.72
C LEU A 115 5.58 4.53 -11.56
N ARG A 116 5.13 5.64 -12.12
CA ARG A 116 5.88 6.89 -12.13
C ARG A 116 4.97 8.10 -12.10
N SER A 117 5.34 9.11 -11.34
CA SER A 117 4.78 10.47 -11.42
C SER A 117 5.85 11.43 -11.94
N PRO A 118 5.51 12.71 -12.21
CA PRO A 118 6.52 13.71 -12.54
C PRO A 118 7.60 13.91 -11.46
N ASN A 119 7.36 13.48 -10.23
CA ASN A 119 8.22 13.75 -9.08
C ASN A 119 8.92 12.53 -8.48
N ALA A 120 8.41 11.31 -8.72
CA ALA A 120 8.93 10.09 -8.12
C ALA A 120 8.62 8.83 -8.98
N SER A 121 9.34 7.75 -8.74
CA SER A 121 9.05 6.42 -9.28
C SER A 121 8.65 5.43 -8.17
N GLY A 122 7.99 4.35 -8.53
CA GLY A 122 7.52 3.33 -7.61
C GLY A 122 7.74 1.93 -8.16
N VAL A 123 8.08 0.99 -7.28
CA VAL A 123 8.04 -0.45 -7.57
C VAL A 123 7.18 -1.12 -6.52
N ILE A 124 6.25 -1.94 -6.96
CA ILE A 124 5.31 -2.67 -6.11
C ILE A 124 5.43 -4.14 -6.44
N ARG A 125 5.50 -4.98 -5.41
CA ARG A 125 5.32 -6.42 -5.51
C ARG A 125 4.31 -6.88 -4.47
N VAL A 126 3.36 -7.69 -4.88
CA VAL A 126 2.37 -8.32 -4.02
C VAL A 126 2.32 -9.81 -4.30
N ASP A 127 2.04 -10.59 -3.26
CA ASP A 127 2.04 -12.04 -3.39
C ASP A 127 1.21 -12.70 -2.29
N TRP A 128 0.74 -13.92 -2.56
CA TRP A 128 0.04 -14.77 -1.60
C TRP A 128 0.94 -15.87 -1.01
N TYR A 129 2.26 -15.63 -0.95
CA TYR A 129 3.27 -16.65 -0.62
C TYR A 129 3.80 -16.60 0.80
N THR A 130 3.15 -15.88 1.73
CA THR A 130 3.65 -15.83 3.10
C THR A 130 3.67 -17.24 3.72
N PRO A 131 4.85 -17.75 4.13
CA PRO A 131 4.98 -19.11 4.64
C PRO A 131 4.37 -19.27 6.03
N ASP A 132 3.97 -20.49 6.37
CA ASP A 132 3.36 -20.80 7.67
C ASP A 132 4.32 -20.62 8.85
N ALA A 133 5.63 -20.68 8.60
CA ALA A 133 6.65 -20.43 9.63
C ALA A 133 6.75 -18.96 10.06
N LEU A 134 6.22 -18.01 9.28
CA LEU A 134 6.18 -16.60 9.67
C LEU A 134 5.08 -16.39 10.73
N PRO A 135 5.34 -15.77 11.88
CA PRO A 135 4.32 -15.65 12.93
C PRO A 135 3.21 -14.63 12.59
N THR A 136 3.43 -13.77 11.59
CA THR A 136 2.47 -12.77 11.12
C THR A 136 1.82 -13.20 9.81
N TRP A 137 0.80 -12.46 9.36
CA TRP A 137 0.12 -12.71 8.09
C TRP A 137 0.92 -12.29 6.85
N GLY A 138 2.03 -11.57 7.04
CA GLY A 138 2.93 -11.09 5.99
C GLY A 138 4.15 -10.37 6.55
N ASP A 139 5.23 -10.30 5.78
CA ASP A 139 6.38 -9.40 6.02
C ASP A 139 6.24 -8.17 5.11
N GLY A 140 5.23 -7.34 5.41
CA GLY A 140 4.95 -6.11 4.66
C GLY A 140 6.05 -5.08 4.87
N ARG A 141 6.64 -4.62 3.77
CA ARG A 141 7.74 -3.63 3.79
C ARG A 141 7.51 -2.47 2.86
N LEU A 142 8.07 -1.33 3.23
CA LEU A 142 8.09 -0.14 2.40
C LEU A 142 9.43 0.57 2.53
N PHE A 143 10.13 0.74 1.41
CA PHE A 143 11.32 1.57 1.34
C PHE A 143 10.95 2.91 0.71
N ILE A 144 11.44 3.99 1.30
CA ILE A 144 11.15 5.35 0.86
C ILE A 144 12.50 6.05 0.67
N GLN A 145 12.89 6.24 -0.58
CA GLN A 145 14.14 6.93 -0.92
C GLN A 145 13.89 8.42 -1.06
N GLY A 146 14.60 9.21 -0.27
CA GLY A 146 14.68 10.65 -0.40
C GLY A 146 16.04 11.12 -0.93
N THR A 147 16.15 12.40 -1.27
CA THR A 147 17.42 12.99 -1.73
C THR A 147 18.48 13.12 -0.64
N GLU A 148 18.10 13.06 0.63
CA GLU A 148 18.99 13.28 1.78
C GLU A 148 18.99 12.13 2.79
N GLY A 149 18.31 11.03 2.47
CA GLY A 149 18.20 9.86 3.32
C GLY A 149 17.17 8.88 2.82
N PHE A 150 16.88 7.86 3.61
CA PHE A 150 15.82 6.91 3.33
C PHE A 150 15.14 6.43 4.61
N LEU A 151 13.94 5.88 4.42
CA LEU A 151 13.20 5.15 5.44
C LEU A 151 13.00 3.70 4.97
N GLU A 152 13.14 2.73 5.87
CA GLU A 152 12.60 1.38 5.70
C GLU A 152 11.53 1.17 6.77
N LEU A 153 10.36 0.70 6.36
CA LEU A 153 9.29 0.32 7.27
C LEU A 153 9.16 -1.19 7.24
N ARG A 154 9.19 -1.81 8.41
CA ARG A 154 8.85 -3.22 8.64
C ARG A 154 7.54 -3.24 9.42
N LYS A 155 6.44 -3.35 8.67
CA LYS A 155 5.09 -3.04 9.18
C LYS A 155 4.61 -4.02 10.22
N TYR A 156 4.82 -5.32 9.98
CA TYR A 156 4.19 -6.37 10.79
C TYR A 156 5.20 -7.17 11.62
N ILE A 157 6.46 -7.25 11.19
CA ILE A 157 7.50 -8.04 11.85
C ILE A 157 8.90 -7.55 11.48
N ASP A 158 9.83 -7.67 12.42
CA ASP A 158 11.26 -7.66 12.13
C ASP A 158 11.83 -9.08 12.18
N ILE A 159 12.05 -9.70 11.01
CA ILE A 159 12.45 -11.11 10.92
C ILE A 159 13.78 -11.34 11.65
N LEU A 160 13.71 -12.15 12.71
CA LEU A 160 14.85 -12.48 13.59
C LEU A 160 15.52 -11.24 14.23
N GLY A 161 14.82 -10.12 14.26
CA GLY A 161 15.28 -8.87 14.84
C GLY A 161 14.51 -8.53 16.12
N HIS A 162 14.10 -7.27 16.25
CA HIS A 162 13.41 -6.82 17.46
C HIS A 162 11.97 -7.32 17.50
N GLU A 163 11.49 -7.58 18.71
CA GLU A 163 10.10 -7.96 18.93
C GLU A 163 9.12 -6.83 18.56
N GLY A 164 7.88 -7.20 18.24
CA GLY A 164 6.83 -6.25 17.89
C GLY A 164 6.71 -5.98 16.40
N ARG A 165 5.87 -5.00 16.08
CA ARG A 165 5.51 -4.55 14.73
C ARG A 165 5.83 -3.06 14.57
N ASP A 166 5.54 -2.49 13.41
CA ASP A 166 5.67 -1.05 13.17
C ASP A 166 7.09 -0.49 13.41
N HIS A 167 8.12 -1.21 12.95
CA HIS A 167 9.50 -0.73 13.02
C HIS A 167 9.80 0.21 11.85
N LEU A 168 10.38 1.37 12.14
CA LEU A 168 10.84 2.32 11.13
C LEU A 168 12.35 2.54 11.29
N MET A 169 13.12 2.22 10.26
CA MET A 169 14.55 2.51 10.20
C MET A 169 14.73 3.80 9.41
N LEU A 170 15.37 4.79 10.04
CA LEU A 170 15.72 6.05 9.43
C LEU A 170 17.24 6.10 9.24
N VAL A 171 17.68 6.53 8.05
CA VAL A 171 19.08 6.89 7.79
C VAL A 171 19.10 8.17 6.97
N ASN A 172 19.81 9.18 7.46
CA ASN A 172 20.05 10.43 6.74
C ASN A 172 21.46 10.98 7.04
N ARG A 173 21.72 12.25 6.72
CA ARG A 173 23.03 12.89 6.95
C ARG A 173 23.43 13.01 8.42
N ASP A 174 22.46 13.11 9.32
CA ASP A 174 22.70 13.46 10.71
C ASP A 174 22.63 12.25 11.65
N ARG A 175 21.77 11.28 11.33
CA ARG A 175 21.52 10.13 12.20
C ARG A 175 21.09 8.88 11.44
N TYR A 176 21.29 7.75 12.10
CA TYR A 176 20.72 6.48 11.74
C TYR A 176 20.13 5.87 13.01
N GLU A 177 18.84 5.55 12.99
CA GLU A 177 18.15 5.02 14.16
C GLU A 177 16.98 4.14 13.76
N ARG A 178 16.57 3.30 14.70
CA ARG A 178 15.29 2.59 14.65
C ARG A 178 14.31 3.33 15.55
N ILE A 179 13.12 3.56 15.02
CA ILE A 179 12.00 4.17 15.72
C ILE A 179 10.92 3.10 15.89
N ASP A 180 10.59 2.81 17.14
CA ASP A 180 9.38 2.05 17.46
C ASP A 180 8.16 2.96 17.27
N CYS A 181 7.26 2.57 16.38
CA CYS A 181 6.07 3.34 16.06
C CYS A 181 4.80 2.77 16.69
N SER A 182 4.88 1.76 17.58
CA SER A 182 3.70 1.08 18.17
C SER A 182 2.73 2.04 18.86
N ASP A 183 3.25 3.14 19.41
CA ASP A 183 2.48 4.13 20.17
C ASP A 183 1.93 5.27 19.29
N VAL A 184 2.20 5.27 17.98
CA VAL A 184 1.64 6.27 17.06
C VAL A 184 0.16 5.98 16.87
N PRO A 185 -0.75 6.94 17.17
CA PRO A 185 -2.17 6.68 17.19
C PRO A 185 -2.75 6.50 15.77
N ILE A 186 -3.58 5.47 15.61
CA ILE A 186 -4.40 5.26 14.42
C ILE A 186 -5.61 6.21 14.51
N THR A 187 -5.71 7.14 13.55
CA THR A 187 -6.71 8.24 13.59
C THR A 187 -7.67 8.26 12.41
N TYR A 188 -7.56 7.32 11.47
CA TYR A 188 -8.34 7.34 10.22
C TYR A 188 -9.85 7.35 10.45
N PHE A 189 -10.40 6.41 11.22
CA PHE A 189 -11.85 6.33 11.43
C PHE A 189 -12.40 7.55 12.19
N GLU A 190 -11.67 8.07 13.19
CA GLU A 190 -12.07 9.29 13.89
C GLU A 190 -12.11 10.48 12.94
N LYS A 191 -11.05 10.68 12.14
CA LYS A 191 -10.99 11.76 11.15
C LYS A 191 -12.04 11.60 10.06
N PHE A 192 -12.30 10.39 9.60
CA PHE A 192 -13.34 10.11 8.61
C PHE A 192 -14.75 10.39 9.15
N LEU A 193 -15.02 10.08 10.43
CA LEU A 193 -16.28 10.47 11.06
C LEU A 193 -16.45 11.99 11.13
N ASN A 194 -15.36 12.73 11.39
CA ASN A 194 -15.38 14.19 11.32
C ASN A 194 -15.63 14.68 9.90
N ASP A 195 -15.03 14.06 8.87
CA ASP A 195 -15.30 14.39 7.46
C ASP A 195 -16.76 14.17 7.07
N ILE A 196 -17.41 13.12 7.58
CA ILE A 196 -18.84 12.89 7.38
C ILE A 196 -19.67 14.00 8.05
N LYS A 197 -19.37 14.31 9.32
CA LYS A 197 -20.11 15.28 10.12
C LYS A 197 -20.00 16.70 9.55
N ASP A 198 -18.77 17.10 9.21
CA ASP A 198 -18.44 18.47 8.81
C ASP A 198 -18.48 18.64 7.29
N ARG A 199 -18.73 17.55 6.53
CA ARG A 199 -18.78 17.50 5.06
C ARG A 199 -17.46 17.95 4.42
N THR A 200 -16.35 17.49 4.99
CA THR A 200 -15.00 17.77 4.53
C THR A 200 -14.35 16.55 3.87
N GLU A 201 -13.12 16.72 3.38
CA GLU A 201 -12.29 15.68 2.77
C GLU A 201 -10.84 15.76 3.29
N PHE A 202 -10.69 16.04 4.59
CA PHE A 202 -9.36 16.23 5.17
C PHE A 202 -8.61 14.92 5.36
N THR A 203 -9.32 13.82 5.61
CA THR A 203 -8.72 12.49 5.80
C THR A 203 -8.19 11.94 4.48
N MET A 204 -9.04 11.97 3.44
CA MET A 204 -8.70 11.55 2.09
C MET A 204 -9.67 12.22 1.11
N THR A 205 -9.14 12.76 0.02
CA THR A 205 -9.96 13.36 -1.03
C THR A 205 -10.61 12.29 -1.91
N HIS A 206 -11.77 12.61 -2.49
CA HIS A 206 -12.37 11.75 -3.51
C HIS A 206 -11.41 11.57 -4.69
N GLU A 207 -10.72 12.64 -5.10
CA GLU A 207 -9.73 12.60 -6.18
C GLU A 207 -8.64 11.55 -5.92
N HIS A 208 -8.08 11.51 -4.71
CA HIS A 208 -7.06 10.52 -4.34
C HIS A 208 -7.64 9.10 -4.35
N CYS A 209 -8.77 8.89 -3.67
CA CYS A 209 -9.41 7.58 -3.57
C CYS A 209 -9.73 7.00 -4.96
N PHE A 210 -10.36 7.77 -5.84
CA PHE A 210 -10.69 7.33 -7.19
C PHE A 210 -9.45 7.17 -8.08
N THR A 211 -8.39 7.96 -7.84
CA THR A 211 -7.12 7.80 -8.56
C THR A 211 -6.44 6.48 -8.23
N VAL A 212 -6.42 6.08 -6.96
CA VAL A 212 -5.89 4.77 -6.55
C VAL A 212 -6.66 3.65 -7.25
N CYS A 213 -8.00 3.68 -7.20
CA CYS A 213 -8.83 2.68 -7.86
C CYS A 213 -8.58 2.61 -9.36
N ARG A 214 -8.53 3.76 -10.04
CA ARG A 214 -8.27 3.81 -11.48
C ARG A 214 -6.90 3.23 -11.82
N LEU A 215 -5.86 3.59 -11.06
CA LEU A 215 -4.50 3.07 -11.31
C LEU A 215 -4.40 1.57 -11.07
N ALA A 216 -5.08 1.04 -10.05
CA ALA A 216 -5.13 -0.39 -9.78
C ALA A 216 -5.86 -1.16 -10.91
N LEU A 217 -6.99 -0.62 -11.38
CA LEU A 217 -7.71 -1.14 -12.55
C LEU A 217 -6.85 -1.10 -13.82
N GLU A 218 -6.19 0.02 -14.10
CA GLU A 218 -5.30 0.17 -15.26
C GLU A 218 -4.09 -0.76 -15.19
N ALA A 219 -3.52 -0.96 -14.00
CA ALA A 219 -2.41 -1.90 -13.81
C ALA A 219 -2.86 -3.33 -14.07
N GLN A 220 -4.02 -3.73 -13.55
CA GLN A 220 -4.56 -5.07 -13.79
C GLN A 220 -4.93 -5.30 -15.26
N GLU A 221 -5.52 -4.31 -15.93
CA GLU A 221 -5.91 -4.38 -17.33
C GLU A 221 -4.68 -4.52 -18.26
N LYS A 222 -3.60 -3.80 -17.94
CA LYS A 222 -2.35 -3.80 -18.74
C LYS A 222 -1.38 -4.91 -18.33
N ALA A 223 -1.69 -5.70 -17.32
CA ALA A 223 -0.76 -6.67 -16.77
C ALA A 223 -0.41 -7.75 -17.81
N VAL A 224 0.89 -7.99 -17.97
CA VAL A 224 1.38 -9.16 -18.71
C VAL A 224 1.19 -10.40 -17.83
N GLN A 225 0.54 -11.43 -18.37
CA GLN A 225 0.45 -12.72 -17.72
C GLN A 225 1.82 -13.40 -17.76
N LEU A 226 2.32 -13.80 -16.60
CA LEU A 226 3.55 -14.56 -16.42
C LEU A 226 3.21 -15.99 -15.99
N GLY A 227 4.12 -16.92 -16.32
CA GLY A 227 3.93 -18.37 -16.13
C GLY A 227 3.10 -19.00 -17.23
#